data_AF-A0A356S626-F1
#
_entry.id   AF-A0A356S626-F1
#
_cell.length_a   1.000
_cell.length_b   1.000
_cell.length_c   1.000
_cell.angle_alpha   90.00
_cell.angle_beta   90.00
_cell.angle_gamma   90.00
#
_symmetry.space_group_name_H-M   'P 1'
#
loop_
_entity.id
_entity.type
_entity.pdbx_description
1 polymer ?
#
loop_
_entity_poly.entity_id
_entity_poly.type
_entity_poly.pdbx_seq_one_letter_code
_entity_poly.pdbx_strand_id
1 'polypeptide(L)'
;SQCSASDLQQASIVAAAPAVQAAPELAEVVQVVSQPWTLLVWGANQKDCIKAIQSVYGQAEQVIELEATSKSLAIEHSVVVLVKSWEPPLAELADVLQLLPQQGQRLILPVEWSKQALGEVRPVHFAEWRRFAATLPGWEVLQREGS
;
A
#
# COMPACT_ATOMS: atom_id res chain seq x y z
N SER A 1 37.62 -62.23 19.95
CA SER A 1 36.18 -62.20 20.28
C SER A 1 35.86 -60.83 20.85
N GLN A 2 35.13 -59.99 20.09
CA GLN A 2 33.78 -59.46 20.44
C GLN A 2 33.87 -58.31 21.46
N CYS A 3 33.34 -57.08 21.31
CA CYS A 3 32.36 -56.39 20.45
C CYS A 3 32.81 -54.91 20.39
N SER A 4 32.86 -54.18 19.26
CA SER A 4 31.79 -53.57 18.47
C SER A 4 30.73 -52.75 19.23
N ALA A 5 30.76 -51.43 18.97
CA ALA A 5 29.67 -50.63 18.39
C ALA A 5 29.21 -49.41 19.22
N SER A 6 29.54 -48.24 18.65
CA SER A 6 28.62 -47.12 18.42
C SER A 6 28.18 -46.26 19.61
N ASP A 7 28.99 -45.25 19.90
CA ASP A 7 28.52 -44.02 20.54
C ASP A 7 27.59 -43.26 19.59
N LEU A 8 26.31 -43.21 19.98
CA LEU A 8 25.27 -42.42 19.32
C LEU A 8 25.51 -40.93 19.59
N GLN A 9 26.09 -40.22 18.63
CA GLN A 9 25.98 -38.76 18.56
C GLN A 9 24.54 -38.39 18.20
N GLN A 10 23.73 -38.05 19.20
CA GLN A 10 22.46 -37.35 19.00
C GLN A 10 22.75 -35.93 18.50
N ALA A 11 22.56 -35.72 17.21
CA ALA A 11 22.47 -34.40 16.60
C ALA A 11 21.23 -33.69 17.17
N SER A 12 21.45 -32.69 18.03
CA SER A 12 20.41 -31.78 18.47
C SER A 12 20.15 -30.79 17.33
N ILE A 13 19.28 -31.18 16.40
CA ILE A 13 18.68 -30.25 15.44
C ILE A 13 17.67 -29.40 16.20
N VAL A 14 18.11 -28.25 16.69
CA VAL A 14 17.22 -27.16 17.06
C VAL A 14 16.58 -26.69 15.75
N ALA A 15 15.36 -27.15 15.49
CA ALA A 15 14.52 -26.58 14.44
C ALA A 15 14.29 -25.11 14.83
N ALA A 16 15.01 -24.20 14.17
CA ALA A 16 14.66 -22.80 14.18
C ALA A 16 13.26 -22.69 13.58
N ALA A 17 12.25 -22.45 14.44
CA ALA A 17 10.94 -22.05 13.98
C ALA A 17 11.10 -20.85 13.04
N PRO A 18 10.46 -20.84 11.87
CA PRO A 18 10.48 -19.66 11.03
C PRO A 18 9.89 -18.52 11.87
N ALA A 19 10.67 -17.45 12.05
CA ALA A 19 10.18 -16.23 12.67
C ALA A 19 9.00 -15.75 11.81
N VAL A 20 7.78 -15.98 12.30
CA VAL A 20 6.59 -15.32 11.78
C VAL A 20 6.81 -13.85 12.09
N GLN A 21 7.40 -13.12 11.15
CA GLN A 21 7.41 -11.67 11.21
C GLN A 21 5.93 -11.26 11.22
N ALA A 22 5.43 -10.85 12.38
CA ALA A 22 4.12 -10.26 12.47
C ALA A 22 4.13 -9.05 11.53
N ALA A 23 3.31 -9.10 10.47
CA ALA A 23 3.08 -7.93 9.64
C ALA A 23 2.67 -6.77 10.57
N PRO A 24 3.14 -5.54 10.33
CA PRO A 24 2.75 -4.40 11.15
C PRO A 24 1.22 -4.34 11.23
N GLU A 25 0.66 -4.10 12.42
CA GLU A 25 -0.81 -4.05 12.58
C GLU A 25 -1.43 -2.94 11.72
N LEU A 26 -0.65 -1.90 11.41
CA LEU A 26 -1.03 -0.75 10.60
C LEU A 26 0.15 -0.26 9.77
N ALA A 27 -0.09 0.10 8.50
CA ALA A 27 0.94 0.71 7.66
C ALA A 27 1.38 2.08 8.18
N GLU A 28 2.60 2.49 7.82
CA GLU A 28 3.12 3.82 8.09
C GLU A 28 2.27 4.90 7.43
N VAL A 29 2.25 6.07 8.07
CA VAL A 29 1.54 7.25 7.56
C VAL A 29 2.57 8.28 7.12
N VAL A 30 2.42 8.75 5.88
CA VAL A 30 3.26 9.81 5.33
C VAL A 30 2.41 11.02 4.97
N GLN A 31 3.05 12.19 4.89
CA GLN A 31 2.39 13.45 4.52
C GLN A 31 2.96 14.08 3.24
N VAL A 32 4.06 13.51 2.74
CA VAL A 32 4.81 14.03 1.60
C VAL A 32 4.91 12.99 0.50
N VAL A 33 4.86 13.46 -0.75
CA VAL A 33 5.02 12.64 -1.95
C VAL A 33 6.33 13.02 -2.62
N SER A 34 7.20 12.03 -2.81
CA SER A 34 8.48 12.22 -3.51
C SER A 34 8.24 12.39 -5.01
N GLN A 35 8.79 13.47 -5.58
CA GLN A 35 8.75 13.75 -7.01
C GLN A 35 9.82 12.96 -7.78
N PRO A 36 9.57 12.56 -9.04
CA PRO A 36 8.28 12.62 -9.73
C PRO A 36 7.31 11.54 -9.21
N TRP A 37 6.01 11.76 -9.44
CA TRP A 37 4.98 10.81 -9.03
C TRP A 37 3.85 10.66 -10.07
N THR A 38 3.24 9.48 -10.12
CA THR A 38 2.05 9.18 -10.93
C THR A 38 0.83 8.98 -10.04
N LEU A 39 -0.29 9.61 -10.41
CA LEU A 39 -1.59 9.41 -9.77
C LEU A 39 -2.32 8.24 -10.45
N LEU A 40 -2.66 7.23 -9.67
CA LEU A 40 -3.45 6.09 -10.09
C LEU A 40 -4.85 6.21 -9.47
N VAL A 41 -5.90 6.20 -10.28
CA VAL A 41 -7.28 6.48 -9.83
C VAL A 41 -8.08 5.18 -9.78
N TRP A 42 -8.47 4.75 -8.58
CA TRP A 42 -9.29 3.54 -8.39
C TRP A 42 -10.74 3.90 -8.05
N GLY A 43 -11.68 3.63 -8.97
CA GLY A 43 -13.12 3.83 -8.75
C GLY A 43 -13.55 5.29 -8.51
N ALA A 44 -12.64 6.24 -8.72
CA ALA A 44 -12.64 7.58 -8.14
C ALA A 44 -12.44 8.72 -9.16
N ASN A 45 -12.97 8.59 -10.38
CA ASN A 45 -12.67 9.54 -11.46
C ASN A 45 -13.47 10.87 -11.36
N GLN A 46 -13.28 11.62 -10.27
CA GLN A 46 -13.76 12.98 -10.15
C GLN A 46 -12.63 13.97 -10.46
N LYS A 47 -12.76 14.67 -11.60
CA LYS A 47 -11.76 15.64 -12.09
C LYS A 47 -11.41 16.71 -11.06
N ASP A 48 -12.38 17.16 -10.26
CA ASP A 48 -12.14 18.19 -9.25
C ASP A 48 -11.35 17.65 -8.05
N CYS A 49 -11.53 16.37 -7.70
CA CYS A 49 -10.71 15.71 -6.69
C CYS A 49 -9.25 15.60 -7.16
N ILE A 50 -9.04 15.19 -8.42
CA ILE A 50 -7.70 15.09 -9.01
C ILE A 50 -6.99 16.45 -8.97
N LYS A 51 -7.68 17.52 -9.37
CA LYS A 51 -7.13 18.89 -9.30
C LYS A 51 -6.79 19.31 -7.87
N ALA A 52 -7.68 19.02 -6.91
CA ALA A 52 -7.45 19.36 -5.51
C ALA A 52 -6.23 18.63 -4.94
N ILE A 53 -6.07 17.34 -5.26
CA ILE A 53 -4.89 16.54 -4.85
C ILE A 53 -3.61 17.12 -5.45
N GLN A 54 -3.61 17.43 -6.75
CA GLN A 54 -2.46 18.02 -7.43
C GLN A 54 -2.14 19.45 -6.96
N SER A 55 -3.13 20.17 -6.42
CA SER A 55 -2.90 21.45 -5.76
C SER A 55 -2.21 21.31 -4.40
N VAL A 56 -2.34 20.16 -3.73
CA VAL A 56 -1.77 19.91 -2.40
C VAL A 56 -0.37 19.28 -2.52
N TYR A 57 -0.22 18.25 -3.36
CA TYR A 57 1.00 17.44 -3.45
C TYR A 57 1.89 17.79 -4.66
N GLY A 58 1.51 18.81 -5.43
CA GLY A 58 2.15 19.17 -6.69
C GLY A 58 1.58 18.41 -7.88
N GLN A 59 2.03 18.76 -9.09
CA GLN A 59 1.52 18.11 -10.30
C GLN A 59 2.02 16.67 -10.40
N ALA A 60 1.10 15.72 -10.62
CA ALA A 60 1.47 14.37 -11.00
C ALA A 60 1.98 14.38 -12.44
N GLU A 61 2.99 13.57 -12.73
CA GLU A 61 3.52 13.41 -14.09
C GLU A 61 2.46 12.82 -15.02
N GLN A 62 1.71 11.84 -14.50
CA GLN A 62 0.62 11.19 -15.20
C GLN A 62 -0.55 10.93 -14.27
N VAL A 63 -1.75 10.84 -14.84
CA VAL A 63 -2.96 10.40 -14.17
C VAL A 63 -3.51 9.22 -14.97
N ILE A 64 -3.59 8.05 -14.32
CA ILE A 64 -3.99 6.78 -14.97
C ILE A 64 -5.17 6.21 -14.19
N GLU A 65 -6.22 5.82 -14.90
CA GLU A 65 -7.34 5.09 -14.30
C GLU A 65 -6.97 3.61 -14.13
N LEU A 66 -7.18 3.07 -12.93
CA LEU A 66 -7.00 1.66 -12.63
C LEU A 66 -8.33 0.92 -12.68
N GLU A 67 -8.28 -0.26 -13.27
CA GLU A 67 -9.36 -1.24 -13.30
C GLU A 67 -8.85 -2.57 -12.74
N ALA A 68 -9.75 -3.47 -12.32
CA ALA A 68 -9.38 -4.80 -11.85
C ALA A 68 -8.62 -5.64 -12.92
N THR A 69 -8.76 -5.27 -14.19
CA THR A 69 -8.10 -5.89 -15.34
C THR A 69 -6.77 -5.22 -15.70
N SER A 70 -6.40 -4.13 -15.02
CA SER A 70 -5.15 -3.42 -15.25
C SER A 70 -3.97 -4.37 -15.06
N LYS A 71 -3.07 -4.35 -16.03
CA LYS A 71 -1.82 -5.11 -16.00
C LYS A 71 -0.68 -4.22 -15.52
N SER A 72 0.50 -4.80 -15.43
CA SER A 72 1.74 -4.09 -15.11
C SER A 72 1.85 -2.77 -15.88
N LEU A 73 2.10 -1.70 -15.14
CA LEU A 73 2.34 -0.35 -15.65
C LEU A 73 3.83 -0.08 -15.58
N ALA A 74 4.44 0.42 -16.65
CA ALA A 74 5.85 0.80 -16.67
C ALA A 74 6.04 2.19 -16.04
N ILE A 75 6.07 2.24 -14.70
CA ILE A 75 6.30 3.45 -13.90
C ILE A 75 7.60 3.24 -13.11
N GLU A 76 8.55 4.17 -13.20
CA GLU A 76 9.88 4.01 -12.57
C GLU A 76 10.09 4.93 -11.36
N HIS A 77 8.99 5.49 -10.85
CA HIS A 77 8.97 6.50 -9.81
C HIS A 77 7.76 6.33 -8.88
N SER A 78 7.61 7.23 -7.91
CA SER A 78 6.57 7.12 -6.89
C SER A 78 5.16 7.03 -7.46
N VAL A 79 4.30 6.23 -6.85
CA VAL A 79 2.89 6.11 -7.21
C VAL A 79 2.00 6.46 -6.03
N VAL A 80 0.91 7.16 -6.32
CA VAL A 80 -0.16 7.47 -5.37
C VAL A 80 -1.45 6.89 -5.90
N VAL A 81 -2.06 5.97 -5.16
CA VAL A 81 -3.33 5.34 -5.51
C VAL A 81 -4.45 6.04 -4.77
N LEU A 82 -5.31 6.71 -5.53
CA LEU A 82 -6.49 7.38 -5.03
C LEU A 82 -7.64 6.40 -4.85
N VAL A 83 -8.18 6.34 -3.63
CA VAL A 83 -9.30 5.46 -3.27
C VAL A 83 -10.38 6.23 -2.49
N LYS A 84 -11.64 5.77 -2.58
CA LYS A 84 -12.71 6.24 -1.69
C LYS A 84 -12.44 5.76 -0.27
N SER A 85 -12.43 6.65 0.70
CA SER A 85 -12.22 6.27 2.09
C SER A 85 -13.30 5.31 2.61
N TRP A 86 -14.57 5.53 2.25
CA TRP A 86 -15.71 4.77 2.76
C TRP A 86 -15.98 3.45 2.03
N GLU A 87 -15.26 3.16 0.94
CA GLU A 87 -15.37 1.85 0.30
C GLU A 87 -14.39 0.90 0.99
N PRO A 88 -14.84 -0.32 1.34
CA PRO A 88 -13.94 -1.30 1.91
C PRO A 88 -12.84 -1.63 0.90
N PRO A 89 -11.60 -1.87 1.35
CA PRO A 89 -10.54 -2.32 0.47
C PRO A 89 -10.92 -3.64 -0.23
N LEU A 90 -10.81 -3.64 -1.56
CA LEU A 90 -11.22 -4.77 -2.40
C LEU A 90 -10.05 -5.72 -2.66
N ALA A 91 -10.34 -7.01 -2.79
CA ALA A 91 -9.31 -8.01 -3.13
C ALA A 91 -8.69 -7.72 -4.50
N GLU A 92 -9.52 -7.30 -5.46
CA GLU A 92 -9.09 -6.93 -6.81
C GLU A 92 -8.13 -5.73 -6.80
N LEU A 93 -8.30 -4.79 -5.87
CA LEU A 93 -7.34 -3.70 -5.70
C LEU A 93 -5.99 -4.26 -5.22
N ALA A 94 -5.98 -5.12 -4.20
CA ALA A 94 -4.74 -5.74 -3.72
C ALA A 94 -3.99 -6.50 -4.84
N ASP A 95 -4.71 -7.21 -5.70
CA ASP A 95 -4.13 -7.92 -6.84
C ASP A 95 -3.46 -6.93 -7.81
N VAL A 96 -4.12 -5.84 -8.16
CA VAL A 96 -3.55 -4.80 -9.03
C VAL A 96 -2.33 -4.13 -8.38
N LEU A 97 -2.39 -3.79 -7.08
CA LEU A 97 -1.31 -3.10 -6.37
C LEU A 97 -0.03 -3.94 -6.28
N GLN A 98 -0.14 -5.27 -6.25
CA GLN A 98 1.01 -6.18 -6.27
C GLN A 98 1.71 -6.23 -7.63
N LEU A 99 1.02 -5.88 -8.72
CA LEU A 99 1.58 -5.83 -10.07
C LEU A 99 2.28 -4.50 -10.37
N LEU A 100 2.15 -3.50 -9.50
CA LEU A 100 2.76 -2.19 -9.69
C LEU A 100 4.27 -2.23 -9.41
N PRO A 101 5.06 -1.39 -10.10
CA PRO A 101 6.49 -1.27 -9.89
C PRO A 101 6.86 -0.99 -8.42
N GLN A 102 8.00 -1.51 -8.00
CA GLN A 102 8.50 -1.38 -6.62
C GLN A 102 9.48 -0.22 -6.42
N GLN A 103 9.74 0.56 -7.48
CA GLN A 103 10.61 1.74 -7.41
C GLN A 103 9.84 2.95 -6.88
N GLY A 104 10.48 3.77 -6.06
CA GLY A 104 9.87 4.95 -5.47
C GLY A 104 8.88 4.64 -4.33
N GLN A 105 8.16 5.67 -3.88
CA GLN A 105 7.12 5.51 -2.85
C GLN A 105 5.87 4.85 -3.42
N ARG A 106 5.20 4.02 -2.64
CA ARG A 106 3.90 3.43 -3.00
C ARG A 106 2.88 3.79 -1.95
N LEU A 107 2.01 4.72 -2.31
CA LEU A 107 1.14 5.38 -1.34
C LEU A 107 -0.31 5.08 -1.69
N ILE A 108 -1.11 4.70 -0.70
CA ILE A 108 -2.57 4.75 -0.80
C ILE A 108 -3.01 6.10 -0.25
N LEU A 109 -3.84 6.82 -1.01
CA LEU A 109 -4.46 8.07 -0.60
C LEU A 109 -5.98 7.85 -0.48
N PRO A 110 -6.48 7.51 0.72
CA PRO A 110 -7.90 7.52 1.01
C PRO A 110 -8.39 8.96 1.01
N VAL A 111 -9.49 9.21 0.32
CA VAL A 111 -10.13 10.52 0.34
C VAL A 111 -11.61 10.36 0.67
N GLU A 112 -12.08 11.26 1.52
CA GLU A 112 -13.50 11.55 1.62
C GLU A 112 -13.77 12.71 0.66
N TRP A 113 -14.68 12.57 -0.30
CA TRP A 113 -15.11 13.70 -1.11
C TRP A 113 -16.61 13.93 -0.96
N SER A 114 -16.96 15.21 -0.92
CA SER A 114 -18.32 15.67 -1.19
C SER A 114 -18.35 16.33 -2.57
N LYS A 115 -19.52 16.77 -3.03
CA LYS A 115 -19.66 17.48 -4.32
C LYS A 115 -18.79 18.75 -4.45
N GLN A 116 -18.19 19.24 -3.36
CA GLN A 116 -17.56 20.57 -3.32
C GLN A 116 -16.12 20.57 -2.78
N ALA A 117 -15.64 19.52 -2.10
CA ALA A 117 -14.32 19.52 -1.48
C ALA A 117 -13.81 18.11 -1.13
N LEU A 118 -12.49 18.01 -0.98
CA LEU A 118 -11.83 16.95 -0.21
C LEU A 118 -12.16 17.16 1.27
N GLY A 119 -12.98 16.25 1.80
CA GLY A 119 -13.31 16.16 3.21
C GLY A 119 -12.23 15.45 4.01
N GLU A 120 -12.36 15.54 5.32
CA GLU A 120 -11.54 14.77 6.26
C GLU A 120 -11.93 13.29 6.21
N VAL A 121 -10.94 12.41 6.17
CA VAL A 121 -11.19 10.97 6.23
C VAL A 121 -11.56 10.59 7.66
N ARG A 122 -12.73 9.98 7.83
CA ARG A 122 -13.15 9.46 9.13
C ARG A 122 -12.10 8.50 9.71
N PRO A 123 -11.78 8.56 11.02
CA PRO A 123 -10.74 7.73 11.62
C PRO A 123 -10.92 6.23 11.41
N VAL A 124 -12.16 5.73 11.41
CA VAL A 124 -12.46 4.31 11.18
C VAL A 124 -12.07 3.87 9.77
N HIS A 125 -12.44 4.65 8.75
CA HIS A 125 -12.07 4.37 7.36
C HIS A 125 -10.56 4.44 7.15
N PHE A 126 -9.92 5.46 7.74
CA PHE A 126 -8.46 5.60 7.67
C PHE A 126 -7.74 4.40 8.28
N ALA A 127 -8.21 3.91 9.44
CA ALA A 127 -7.66 2.72 10.08
C ALA A 127 -7.81 1.47 9.21
N GLU A 128 -8.94 1.30 8.52
CA GLU A 128 -9.15 0.19 7.58
C GLU A 128 -8.16 0.24 6.42
N TRP A 129 -7.93 1.42 5.82
CA TRP A 129 -6.94 1.59 4.76
C TRP A 129 -5.50 1.36 5.24
N ARG A 130 -5.17 1.71 6.48
CA ARG A 130 -3.87 1.37 7.08
C ARG A 130 -3.69 -0.12 7.32
N ARG A 131 -4.73 -0.83 7.76
CA ARG A 131 -4.70 -2.30 7.89
C ARG A 131 -4.52 -2.95 6.52
N PHE A 132 -5.22 -2.46 5.50
CA PHE A 132 -5.08 -2.96 4.15
C PHE A 132 -3.68 -2.71 3.57
N ALA A 133 -3.15 -1.49 3.67
CA ALA A 133 -1.79 -1.20 3.21
C ALA A 133 -0.74 -2.06 3.92
N ALA A 134 -0.94 -2.40 5.20
CA ALA A 134 -0.03 -3.27 5.95
C ALA A 134 0.05 -4.70 5.41
N THR A 135 -0.96 -5.17 4.65
CA THR A 135 -0.90 -6.49 4.00
C THR A 135 -0.06 -6.46 2.72
N LEU A 136 0.31 -5.27 2.23
CA LEU A 136 1.04 -5.07 0.99
C LEU A 136 2.47 -4.58 1.27
N PRO A 137 3.51 -5.36 0.92
CA PRO A 137 4.89 -5.00 1.24
C PRO A 137 5.29 -3.63 0.67
N GLY A 138 5.76 -2.74 1.54
CA GLY A 138 6.27 -1.41 1.18
C GLY A 138 5.22 -0.44 0.64
N TRP A 139 3.96 -0.62 1.06
CA TRP A 139 2.90 0.37 0.90
C TRP A 139 2.71 1.18 2.17
N GLU A 140 2.46 2.47 2.01
CA GLU A 140 2.20 3.42 3.09
C GLU A 140 0.86 4.14 2.81
N VAL A 141 0.30 4.79 3.82
CA VAL A 141 -0.92 5.59 3.66
C VAL A 141 -0.57 7.08 3.70
N LEU A 142 -0.94 7.80 2.65
CA LEU A 142 -0.79 9.25 2.57
C LEU A 142 -1.95 9.93 3.30
N GLN A 143 -1.62 10.79 4.25
CA GLN A 143 -2.56 11.66 4.94
C GLN A 143 -2.19 13.12 4.68
N ARG A 144 -3.19 13.97 4.45
CA ARG A 144 -2.95 15.40 4.32
C ARG A 144 -2.54 16.00 5.67
N GLU A 145 -1.47 16.79 5.68
CA GLU A 145 -1.07 17.59 6.83
C GLU A 145 -2.21 18.56 7.24
N GLY A 146 -2.51 18.63 8.54
CA GLY A 146 -3.59 19.47 9.08
C GLY A 146 -5.01 18.92 8.88
N SER A 147 -5.19 17.59 8.96
CA SER A 147 -6.48 16.99 9.33
C SER A 147 -6.66 17.01 10.85
#